data_AF-A0AA91EWP7-F1
#
_entry.id   AF-A0AA91EWP7-F1
#
_cell.length_a   1.000
_cell.length_b   1.000
_cell.length_c   1.000
_cell.angle_alpha   90.00
_cell.angle_beta   90.00
_cell.angle_gamma   90.00
#
_symmetry.space_group_name_H-M   'P 1'
#
loop_
_entity.id
_entity.type
_entity.pdbx_description
1 polymer ?
#
loop_
_entity_poly.entity_id
_entity_poly.type
_entity_poly.pdbx_seq_one_letter_code
_entity_poly.pdbx_strand_id
1 'polypeptide(L)'
;MLAVAARRPAAVALIVGDDRTVVLENLGGQSGEELLSRVAANIGSAVDAVEAFWGTDWSHRIQVTATGSDRQFVELAGGSVGDSTDVAQWSDVAAVAVADRVDPERRTAVGQRIVFAPGADAMSTPALRIVLTHELFHYAARTDTAFDAPRWLTEGVADFVARPSGDRAIGPTGPALALPSDADLDAPGPRRAQAYDQAWEFARFVAERFGTAKLRELYLTACGPGHVPPAVAVPLVLGVDLPELLVGWQQWRG
;
A
#
# COMPACT_ATOMS: atom_id res chain seq x y z
N MET A 1 32.29 7.18 -43.50
CA MET A 1 32.17 7.91 -42.22
C MET A 1 31.19 7.13 -41.34
N LEU A 2 31.69 6.46 -40.30
CA LEU A 2 30.85 5.80 -39.30
C LEU A 2 30.34 6.88 -38.34
N ALA A 3 29.02 7.07 -38.31
CA ALA A 3 28.38 7.97 -37.36
C ALA A 3 28.51 7.38 -35.96
N VAL A 4 29.26 8.04 -35.09
CA VAL A 4 29.29 7.76 -33.66
C VAL A 4 27.93 8.17 -33.11
N ALA A 5 27.13 7.19 -32.69
CA ALA A 5 25.89 7.45 -31.98
C ALA A 5 26.22 8.27 -30.71
N ALA A 6 25.68 9.48 -30.64
CA ALA A 6 25.81 10.32 -29.47
C ALA A 6 25.25 9.55 -28.26
N ARG A 7 26.08 9.33 -27.24
CA ARG A 7 25.61 8.82 -25.94
C ARG A 7 24.53 9.77 -25.45
N ARG A 8 23.30 9.27 -25.32
CA ARG A 8 22.25 9.97 -24.57
C ARG A 8 22.83 10.27 -23.18
N PRO A 9 22.72 11.51 -22.67
CA PRO A 9 23.09 11.78 -21.29
C PRO A 9 22.34 10.79 -20.40
N ALA A 10 23.06 10.12 -19.49
CA ALA A 10 22.41 9.27 -18.51
C ALA A 10 21.41 10.13 -17.75
N ALA A 11 20.13 9.75 -17.77
CA ALA A 11 19.12 10.41 -16.94
C ALA A 11 19.64 10.42 -15.50
N VAL A 12 19.61 11.59 -14.86
CA VAL A 12 19.99 11.70 -13.44
C VAL A 12 19.12 10.73 -12.67
N ALA A 13 19.75 9.84 -11.90
CA ALA A 13 19.01 8.88 -11.08
C ALA A 13 18.13 9.65 -10.09
N LEU A 14 16.85 9.29 -10.02
CA LEU A 14 15.94 9.83 -9.01
C LEU A 14 16.28 9.15 -7.68
N ILE A 15 16.85 9.90 -6.75
CA ILE A 15 17.23 9.43 -5.41
C ILE A 15 16.32 10.08 -4.37
N VAL A 16 15.82 9.30 -3.42
CA VAL A 16 14.86 9.72 -2.38
C VAL A 16 15.14 9.01 -1.05
N GLY A 17 14.63 9.56 0.06
CA GLY A 17 14.78 8.98 1.39
C GLY A 17 16.25 8.74 1.75
N ASP A 18 16.52 7.57 2.31
CA ASP A 18 17.86 7.09 2.67
C ASP A 18 18.68 6.55 1.47
N ASP A 19 18.87 7.39 0.46
CA ASP A 19 19.62 7.08 -0.77
C ASP A 19 18.98 5.98 -1.64
N ARG A 20 17.65 5.86 -1.62
CA ARG A 20 16.92 4.91 -2.47
C ARG A 20 16.87 5.38 -3.91
N THR A 21 17.19 4.47 -4.83
CA THR A 21 17.08 4.71 -6.27
C THR A 21 15.68 4.36 -6.76
N VAL A 22 15.03 5.31 -7.44
CA VAL A 22 13.75 5.10 -8.11
C VAL A 22 13.97 4.85 -9.60
N VAL A 23 13.40 3.76 -10.11
CA VAL A 23 13.38 3.39 -11.53
C VAL A 23 11.96 3.47 -12.04
N LEU A 24 11.74 4.34 -13.03
CA LEU A 24 10.45 4.57 -13.66
C LEU A 24 10.41 3.89 -15.02
N GLU A 25 9.38 3.07 -15.26
CA GLU A 25 9.19 2.31 -16.49
C GLU A 25 7.87 2.72 -17.16
N ASN A 26 7.98 3.30 -18.36
CA ASN A 26 6.83 3.75 -19.13
C ASN A 26 6.44 2.72 -20.18
N LEU A 27 5.29 2.08 -20.00
CA LEU A 27 4.64 1.22 -20.99
C LEU A 27 3.36 1.85 -21.56
N GLY A 28 2.96 3.03 -21.05
CA GLY A 28 1.71 3.72 -21.38
C GLY A 28 1.82 4.88 -22.36
N GLY A 29 2.98 5.10 -22.97
CA GLY A 29 3.19 6.20 -23.91
C GLY A 29 3.06 7.56 -23.23
N GLN A 30 2.36 8.51 -23.86
CA GLN A 30 2.25 9.89 -23.38
C GLN A 30 1.56 10.00 -22.01
N SER A 31 0.39 9.34 -21.83
CA SER A 31 -0.31 9.31 -20.53
C SER A 31 0.57 8.72 -19.42
N GLY A 32 1.30 7.64 -19.73
CA GLY A 32 2.24 7.04 -18.78
C GLY A 32 3.40 7.97 -18.40
N GLU A 33 3.92 8.76 -19.34
CA GLU A 33 4.97 9.74 -19.09
C GLU A 33 4.50 10.87 -18.16
N GLU A 34 3.27 11.35 -18.37
CA GLU A 34 2.65 12.38 -17.53
C GLU A 34 2.39 11.85 -16.11
N LEU A 35 1.87 10.63 -15.98
CA LEU A 35 1.70 9.96 -14.70
C LEU A 35 3.03 9.76 -13.97
N LEU A 36 4.05 9.22 -14.64
CA LEU A 36 5.37 8.97 -14.02
C LEU A 36 6.09 10.25 -13.64
N SER A 37 5.90 11.35 -14.38
CA SER A 37 6.40 12.67 -13.99
C SER A 37 5.77 13.14 -12.68
N ARG A 38 4.47 12.90 -12.49
CA ARG A 38 3.78 13.18 -11.23
C ARG A 38 4.22 12.25 -10.12
N VAL A 39 4.45 10.96 -10.39
CA VAL A 39 5.03 10.02 -9.42
C VAL A 39 6.41 10.51 -8.98
N ALA A 40 7.29 10.85 -9.91
CA ALA A 40 8.63 11.36 -9.63
C ALA A 40 8.61 12.58 -8.68
N ALA A 41 7.66 13.48 -8.88
CA ALA A 41 7.49 14.68 -8.06
C ALA A 41 6.94 14.40 -6.65
N ASN A 42 6.35 13.23 -6.39
CA ASN A 42 5.66 12.93 -5.13
C ASN A 42 6.26 11.73 -4.36
N ILE A 43 7.09 10.91 -5.01
CA ILE A 43 7.63 9.69 -4.38
C ILE A 43 8.60 9.98 -3.23
N GLY A 44 9.26 11.15 -3.22
CA GLY A 44 10.08 11.57 -2.07
C GLY A 44 9.26 11.64 -0.78
N SER A 45 8.15 12.38 -0.78
CA SER A 45 7.28 12.49 0.39
C SER A 45 6.59 11.16 0.75
N ALA A 46 6.32 10.29 -0.23
CA ALA A 46 5.80 8.96 0.04
C ALA A 46 6.83 8.11 0.79
N VAL A 47 8.11 8.15 0.38
CA VAL A 47 9.22 7.48 1.07
C VAL A 47 9.40 8.03 2.48
N ASP A 48 9.38 9.35 2.67
CA ASP A 48 9.50 9.97 4.00
C ASP A 48 8.40 9.47 4.95
N ALA A 49 7.15 9.36 4.48
CA ALA A 49 6.03 8.86 5.27
C ALA A 49 6.19 7.37 5.63
N VAL A 50 6.60 6.55 4.66
CA VAL A 50 6.86 5.12 4.89
C VAL A 50 8.02 4.91 5.84
N GLU A 51 9.13 5.63 5.69
CA GLU A 51 10.29 5.53 6.59
C GLU A 51 9.96 5.99 8.01
N ALA A 52 9.17 7.05 8.16
CA ALA A 52 8.74 7.55 9.46
C ALA A 52 7.90 6.52 10.26
N PHE A 53 7.10 5.71 9.56
CA PHE A 53 6.30 4.66 10.20
C PHE A 53 7.04 3.33 10.30
N TRP A 54 7.63 2.86 9.21
CA TRP A 54 8.14 1.49 9.04
C TRP A 54 9.63 1.34 9.34
N GLY A 55 10.40 2.42 9.19
CA GLY A 55 11.86 2.42 9.17
C GLY A 55 12.43 2.19 7.76
N THR A 56 13.74 1.99 7.70
CA THR A 56 14.52 1.97 6.45
C THR A 56 15.02 0.59 6.02
N ASP A 57 14.78 -0.47 6.80
CA ASP A 57 15.24 -1.83 6.50
C ASP A 57 14.37 -2.52 5.43
N TRP A 58 14.41 -2.01 4.20
CA TRP A 58 13.72 -2.54 3.01
C TRP A 58 14.46 -2.11 1.72
N SER A 59 14.04 -2.60 0.55
CA SER A 59 14.79 -2.44 -0.71
C SER A 59 15.16 -1.00 -1.08
N HIS A 60 16.46 -0.72 -1.27
CA HIS A 60 16.97 0.58 -1.75
C HIS A 60 16.67 0.84 -3.23
N ARG A 61 16.11 -0.12 -3.96
CA ARG A 61 15.67 0.09 -5.34
C ARG A 61 14.16 0.01 -5.39
N ILE A 62 13.51 1.09 -5.82
CA ILE A 62 12.06 1.19 -6.00
C ILE A 62 11.76 1.19 -7.49
N GLN A 63 10.95 0.23 -7.96
CA GLN A 63 10.48 0.21 -9.34
C GLN A 63 9.03 0.66 -9.41
N VAL A 64 8.74 1.59 -10.32
CA VAL A 64 7.37 2.02 -10.63
C VAL A 64 7.14 1.89 -12.12
N THR A 65 6.06 1.20 -12.50
CA THR A 65 5.69 0.94 -13.89
C THR A 65 4.32 1.54 -14.18
N ALA A 66 4.21 2.38 -15.22
CA ALA A 66 2.93 2.86 -15.73
C ALA A 66 2.52 2.04 -16.96
N THR A 67 1.35 1.42 -16.89
CA THR A 67 0.85 0.54 -17.97
C THR A 67 0.05 1.31 -19.02
N GLY A 68 -0.01 0.75 -20.24
CA GLY A 68 -0.74 1.32 -21.37
C GLY A 68 -2.12 0.73 -21.63
N SER A 69 -2.50 -0.33 -20.92
CA SER A 69 -3.85 -0.92 -21.00
C SER A 69 -4.21 -1.68 -19.73
N ASP A 70 -5.50 -1.82 -19.45
CA ASP A 70 -5.99 -2.61 -18.29
C ASP A 70 -5.55 -4.08 -18.39
N ARG A 71 -5.46 -4.63 -19.61
CA ARG A 71 -4.94 -5.97 -19.84
C ARG A 71 -3.48 -6.07 -19.39
N GLN A 72 -2.64 -5.11 -19.77
CA GLN A 72 -1.24 -5.09 -19.36
C GLN A 72 -1.11 -4.88 -17.84
N PHE A 73 -1.99 -4.06 -17.24
CA PHE A 73 -2.08 -3.91 -15.79
C PHE A 73 -2.35 -5.26 -15.11
N VAL A 74 -3.40 -5.99 -15.53
CA VAL A 74 -3.74 -7.31 -15.00
C VAL A 74 -2.61 -8.33 -15.22
N GLU A 75 -1.93 -8.32 -16.37
CA GLU A 75 -0.80 -9.22 -16.63
C GLU A 75 0.38 -8.96 -15.68
N LEU A 76 0.69 -7.70 -15.38
CA LEU A 76 1.77 -7.34 -14.46
C LEU A 76 1.36 -7.46 -12.99
N ALA A 77 0.08 -7.28 -12.65
CA ALA A 77 -0.50 -7.39 -11.32
C ALA A 77 -0.77 -8.84 -10.89
N GLY A 78 -1.32 -9.64 -11.80
CA GLY A 78 -1.85 -10.99 -11.58
C GLY A 78 -0.79 -12.09 -11.49
N GLY A 79 0.48 -11.80 -11.77
CA GLY A 79 1.58 -12.74 -11.51
C GLY A 79 1.76 -13.11 -10.02
N SER A 80 1.14 -12.36 -9.11
CA SER A 80 1.33 -12.46 -7.65
C SER A 80 0.05 -12.68 -6.84
N VAL A 81 -1.15 -12.68 -7.46
CA VAL A 81 -2.44 -12.81 -6.77
C VAL A 81 -3.21 -13.97 -7.39
N GLY A 82 -3.54 -14.97 -6.58
CA GLY A 82 -4.15 -16.23 -7.03
C GLY A 82 -5.37 -16.04 -7.93
N ASP A 83 -5.34 -16.72 -9.09
CA ASP A 83 -6.43 -17.15 -9.98
C ASP A 83 -7.52 -16.16 -10.44
N SER A 84 -7.55 -14.91 -10.01
CA SER A 84 -8.51 -13.93 -10.55
C SER A 84 -7.95 -13.22 -11.78
N THR A 85 -8.41 -13.66 -12.95
CA THR A 85 -8.15 -13.04 -14.26
C THR A 85 -9.27 -12.08 -14.69
N ASP A 86 -10.25 -11.81 -13.81
CA ASP A 86 -11.42 -11.00 -14.15
C ASP A 86 -11.10 -9.49 -14.04
N VAL A 87 -10.93 -8.85 -15.20
CA VAL A 87 -10.66 -7.42 -15.34
C VAL A 87 -11.68 -6.55 -14.58
N ALA A 88 -12.92 -7.02 -14.40
CA ALA A 88 -13.96 -6.30 -13.67
C ALA A 88 -13.66 -6.12 -12.18
N GLN A 89 -12.86 -7.00 -11.55
CA GLN A 89 -12.43 -6.81 -10.15
C GLN A 89 -11.38 -5.71 -9.98
N TRP A 90 -10.65 -5.40 -11.07
CA TRP A 90 -9.52 -4.47 -11.11
C TRP A 90 -9.90 -3.08 -11.63
N SER A 91 -11.13 -2.86 -12.10
CA SER A 91 -11.54 -1.57 -12.70
C SER A 91 -11.43 -0.37 -11.74
N ASP A 92 -11.52 -0.64 -10.43
CA ASP A 92 -11.43 0.38 -9.38
C ASP A 92 -10.05 0.38 -8.68
N VAL A 93 -9.05 -0.32 -9.23
CA VAL A 93 -7.70 -0.43 -8.66
C VAL A 93 -6.73 0.44 -9.47
N ALA A 94 -6.29 1.55 -8.88
CA ALA A 94 -5.42 2.51 -9.55
C ALA A 94 -3.95 2.07 -9.61
N ALA A 95 -3.49 1.27 -8.64
CA ALA A 95 -2.14 0.73 -8.59
C ALA A 95 -2.09 -0.52 -7.71
N VAL A 96 -0.99 -1.28 -7.80
CA VAL A 96 -0.69 -2.42 -6.92
C VAL A 96 0.80 -2.63 -6.76
N ALA A 97 1.25 -2.93 -5.55
CA ALA A 97 2.60 -3.38 -5.25
C ALA A 97 2.72 -4.91 -5.36
N VAL A 98 3.52 -5.39 -6.30
CA VAL A 98 3.70 -6.82 -6.61
C VAL A 98 5.15 -7.24 -6.55
N ALA A 99 5.39 -8.55 -6.44
CA ALA A 99 6.69 -9.18 -6.55
C ALA A 99 6.57 -10.54 -7.23
N ASP A 100 7.53 -10.91 -8.09
CA ASP A 100 7.53 -12.20 -8.78
C ASP A 100 7.69 -13.37 -7.81
N ARG A 101 8.43 -13.15 -6.71
CA ARG A 101 8.59 -14.12 -5.63
C ARG A 101 8.87 -13.41 -4.31
N VAL A 102 8.27 -13.90 -3.23
CA VAL A 102 8.55 -13.47 -1.85
C VAL A 102 8.93 -14.70 -1.03
N ASP A 103 10.00 -14.57 -0.26
CA ASP A 103 10.47 -15.55 0.73
C ASP A 103 10.56 -14.81 2.08
N PRO A 104 9.50 -14.87 2.90
CA PRO A 104 9.47 -14.16 4.17
C PRO A 104 10.46 -14.74 5.21
N GLU A 105 10.76 -16.04 5.15
CA GLU A 105 11.75 -16.67 6.05
C GLU A 105 13.16 -16.10 5.81
N ARG A 106 13.51 -15.87 4.54
CA ARG A 106 14.79 -15.24 4.16
C ARG A 106 14.73 -13.72 4.11
N ARG A 107 13.57 -13.11 4.37
CA ARG A 107 13.29 -11.69 4.17
C ARG A 107 13.73 -11.19 2.79
N THR A 108 13.33 -11.90 1.72
CA THR A 108 13.66 -11.49 0.35
C THR A 108 12.44 -11.39 -0.56
N ALA A 109 12.45 -10.39 -1.45
CA ALA A 109 11.49 -10.25 -2.54
C ALA A 109 12.22 -10.01 -3.87
N VAL A 110 11.82 -10.70 -4.93
CA VAL A 110 12.41 -10.61 -6.27
C VAL A 110 11.40 -10.04 -7.25
N GLY A 111 11.84 -9.17 -8.14
CA GLY A 111 10.98 -8.56 -9.16
C GLY A 111 9.96 -7.56 -8.61
N GLN A 112 10.22 -7.01 -7.43
CA GLN A 112 9.27 -6.14 -6.75
C GLN A 112 9.09 -4.78 -7.46
N ARG A 113 7.84 -4.38 -7.68
CA ARG A 113 7.45 -3.17 -8.42
C ARG A 113 6.06 -2.66 -7.98
N ILE A 114 5.85 -1.36 -8.10
CA ILE A 114 4.53 -0.73 -8.04
C ILE A 114 4.05 -0.56 -9.48
N VAL A 115 2.88 -1.11 -9.81
CA VAL A 115 2.29 -1.04 -11.15
C VAL A 115 1.09 -0.11 -11.09
N PHE A 116 1.03 0.91 -11.94
CA PHE A 116 -0.14 1.78 -12.08
C PHE A 116 -0.99 1.35 -13.28
N ALA A 117 -2.32 1.33 -13.08
CA ALA A 117 -3.30 1.15 -14.14
C ALA A 117 -3.35 2.41 -15.02
N PRO A 118 -3.77 2.31 -16.30
CA PRO A 118 -3.76 3.45 -17.21
C PRO A 118 -4.61 4.62 -16.71
N GLY A 119 -5.77 4.34 -16.10
CA GLY A 119 -6.70 5.35 -15.58
C GLY A 119 -6.17 6.17 -14.39
N ALA A 120 -5.01 5.81 -13.83
CA ALA A 120 -4.38 6.60 -12.78
C ALA A 120 -3.91 7.99 -13.28
N ASP A 121 -3.75 8.17 -14.60
CA ASP A 121 -3.42 9.46 -15.21
C ASP A 121 -4.47 10.54 -14.91
N ALA A 122 -5.74 10.16 -14.85
CA ALA A 122 -6.88 11.04 -14.58
C ALA A 122 -7.05 11.39 -13.09
N MET A 123 -6.30 10.77 -12.18
CA MET A 123 -6.40 11.06 -10.76
C MET A 123 -5.98 12.49 -10.44
N SER A 124 -6.57 13.08 -9.40
CA SER A 124 -6.04 14.31 -8.82
C SER A 124 -4.69 14.04 -8.14
N THR A 125 -3.84 15.07 -8.00
CA THR A 125 -2.56 14.93 -7.28
C THR A 125 -2.72 14.45 -5.82
N PRO A 126 -3.69 14.95 -5.03
CA PRO A 126 -3.93 14.41 -3.69
C PRO A 126 -4.28 12.92 -3.68
N ALA A 127 -5.16 12.46 -4.58
CA ALA A 127 -5.51 11.05 -4.67
C ALA A 127 -4.31 10.19 -5.09
N LEU A 128 -3.50 10.66 -6.06
CA LEU A 128 -2.28 9.98 -6.49
C LEU A 128 -1.27 9.82 -5.34
N ARG A 129 -1.11 10.85 -4.49
CA ARG A 129 -0.22 10.78 -3.32
C ARG A 129 -0.63 9.67 -2.34
N ILE A 130 -1.93 9.55 -2.08
CA ILE A 130 -2.47 8.52 -1.19
C ILE A 130 -2.18 7.14 -1.79
N VAL A 131 -2.59 6.88 -3.04
CA VAL A 131 -2.34 5.58 -3.70
C VAL A 131 -0.85 5.26 -3.77
N LEU A 132 0.00 6.21 -4.15
CA LEU A 132 1.43 6.00 -4.22
C LEU A 132 2.05 5.61 -2.87
N THR A 133 1.66 6.31 -1.81
CA THR A 133 2.18 6.05 -0.46
C THR A 133 1.64 4.73 0.10
N HIS A 134 0.38 4.40 -0.19
CA HIS A 134 -0.27 3.14 0.17
C HIS A 134 0.48 1.96 -0.46
N GLU A 135 0.68 1.98 -1.79
CA GLU A 135 1.40 0.91 -2.47
C GLU A 135 2.87 0.84 -2.07
N LEU A 136 3.50 1.98 -1.79
CA LEU A 136 4.87 2.01 -1.31
C LEU A 136 5.02 1.40 0.10
N PHE A 137 4.02 1.57 0.97
CA PHE A 137 4.01 0.86 2.26
C PHE A 137 3.96 -0.65 2.06
N HIS A 138 3.07 -1.14 1.19
CA HIS A 138 3.01 -2.57 0.83
C HIS A 138 4.34 -3.07 0.24
N TYR A 139 5.00 -2.26 -0.60
CA TYR A 139 6.32 -2.54 -1.15
C TYR A 139 7.40 -2.66 -0.07
N ALA A 140 7.39 -1.77 0.92
CA ALA A 140 8.36 -1.76 2.01
C ALA A 140 8.13 -2.90 3.01
N ALA A 141 6.87 -3.21 3.31
CA ALA A 141 6.49 -4.24 4.27
C ALA A 141 6.51 -5.66 3.69
N ARG A 142 6.63 -5.83 2.36
CA ARG A 142 6.37 -7.10 1.65
C ARG A 142 7.03 -8.35 2.25
N THR A 143 8.29 -8.27 2.66
CA THR A 143 9.03 -9.42 3.20
C THR A 143 8.66 -9.75 4.65
N ASP A 144 7.94 -8.84 5.28
CA ASP A 144 7.60 -8.82 6.70
C ASP A 144 6.09 -9.02 6.90
N THR A 145 5.38 -9.35 5.82
CA THR A 145 3.94 -9.63 5.78
C THR A 145 3.73 -11.05 5.27
N ALA A 146 3.08 -11.89 6.06
CA ALA A 146 2.65 -13.23 5.69
C ALA A 146 1.55 -13.19 4.63
N PHE A 147 1.48 -14.22 3.79
CA PHE A 147 0.47 -14.30 2.72
C PHE A 147 -0.96 -14.43 3.25
N ASP A 148 -1.13 -15.00 4.44
CA ASP A 148 -2.40 -15.18 5.15
C ASP A 148 -2.63 -14.12 6.24
N ALA A 149 -1.87 -13.01 6.19
CA ALA A 149 -2.06 -11.89 7.09
C ALA A 149 -3.50 -11.32 6.97
N PRO A 150 -4.11 -10.88 8.10
CA PRO A 150 -5.46 -10.33 8.09
C PRO A 150 -5.50 -9.03 7.29
N ARG A 151 -6.25 -9.03 6.17
CA ARG A 151 -6.24 -7.92 5.21
C ARG A 151 -6.71 -6.60 5.79
N TRP A 152 -7.71 -6.61 6.66
CA TRP A 152 -8.18 -5.39 7.31
C TRP A 152 -7.05 -4.65 8.05
N LEU A 153 -6.07 -5.37 8.61
CA LEU A 153 -4.95 -4.74 9.30
C LEU A 153 -3.87 -4.30 8.31
N THR A 154 -3.60 -5.10 7.27
CA THR A 154 -2.62 -4.73 6.25
C THR A 154 -3.04 -3.49 5.46
N GLU A 155 -4.30 -3.45 4.99
CA GLU A 155 -4.86 -2.31 4.27
C GLU A 155 -5.07 -1.10 5.18
N GLY A 156 -5.54 -1.32 6.42
CA GLY A 156 -5.78 -0.24 7.37
C GLY A 156 -4.50 0.51 7.74
N VAL A 157 -3.38 -0.21 7.92
CA VAL A 157 -2.08 0.41 8.18
C VAL A 157 -1.52 1.08 6.93
N ALA A 158 -1.67 0.49 5.74
CA ALA A 158 -1.28 1.13 4.49
C ALA A 158 -1.97 2.49 4.31
N ASP A 159 -3.29 2.55 4.55
CA ASP A 159 -4.05 3.80 4.52
C ASP A 159 -3.70 4.75 5.66
N PHE A 160 -3.35 4.25 6.84
CA PHE A 160 -2.89 5.09 7.95
C PHE A 160 -1.59 5.82 7.60
N VAL A 161 -0.66 5.16 6.92
CA VAL A 161 0.59 5.76 6.44
C VAL A 161 0.33 6.73 5.28
N ALA A 162 -0.62 6.40 4.41
CA ALA A 162 -0.85 7.14 3.17
C ALA A 162 -1.71 8.40 3.30
N ARG A 163 -2.72 8.37 4.18
CA ARG A 163 -3.70 9.46 4.28
C ARG A 163 -3.18 10.59 5.18
N PRO A 164 -3.32 11.87 4.76
CA PRO A 164 -2.94 13.02 5.56
C PRO A 164 -3.52 13.01 6.99
N SER A 165 -2.74 13.52 7.95
CA SER A 165 -3.23 13.75 9.31
C SER A 165 -4.39 14.75 9.29
N GLY A 166 -5.53 14.38 9.89
CA GLY A 166 -6.73 15.21 9.93
C GLY A 166 -7.80 14.86 8.89
N ASP A 167 -7.50 13.95 7.96
CA ASP A 167 -8.54 13.37 7.10
C ASP A 167 -9.61 12.67 7.95
N ARG A 168 -10.85 12.68 7.44
CA ARG A 168 -11.99 11.99 8.06
C ARG A 168 -12.72 11.19 6.99
N ALA A 169 -13.17 10.00 7.35
CA ALA A 169 -13.96 9.18 6.45
C ALA A 169 -15.24 9.93 6.09
N ILE A 170 -15.56 9.96 4.80
CA ILE A 170 -16.78 10.59 4.29
C ILE A 170 -17.81 9.46 4.09
N GLY A 171 -18.23 8.83 5.19
CA GLY A 171 -19.12 7.66 5.16
C GLY A 171 -20.14 7.68 6.29
N PRO A 172 -21.29 7.00 6.13
CA PRO A 172 -22.31 6.97 7.17
C PRO A 172 -21.76 6.30 8.45
N THR A 173 -21.92 6.98 9.57
CA THR A 173 -21.72 6.45 10.93
C THR A 173 -22.84 5.46 11.23
N GLY A 174 -22.68 4.22 10.77
CA GLY A 174 -23.63 3.13 10.99
C GLY A 174 -23.49 2.50 12.40
N PRO A 175 -24.58 1.97 12.98
CA PRO A 175 -24.64 1.57 14.40
C PRO A 175 -23.96 0.23 14.74
N ALA A 176 -23.41 -0.50 13.77
CA ALA A 176 -22.66 -1.74 14.00
C ALA A 176 -21.29 -1.65 13.31
N LEU A 177 -20.37 -0.92 13.92
CA LEU A 177 -18.98 -0.86 13.52
C LEU A 177 -18.32 -2.21 13.78
N ALA A 178 -17.92 -2.88 12.72
CA ALA A 178 -17.14 -4.12 12.77
C ALA A 178 -15.87 -3.92 11.94
N LEU A 179 -14.84 -4.73 12.23
CA LEU A 179 -13.71 -4.87 11.33
C LEU A 179 -14.22 -5.43 9.98
N PRO A 180 -13.75 -4.89 8.85
CA PRO A 180 -14.19 -5.38 7.54
C PRO A 180 -13.71 -6.83 7.33
N SER A 181 -14.54 -7.63 6.66
CA SER A 181 -14.12 -8.94 6.17
C SER A 181 -13.33 -8.82 4.87
N ASP A 182 -12.60 -9.87 4.49
CA ASP A 182 -11.92 -9.92 3.19
C ASP A 182 -12.91 -9.74 2.02
N ALA A 183 -14.12 -10.27 2.15
CA ALA A 183 -15.18 -10.09 1.17
C ALA A 183 -15.67 -8.64 1.04
N ASP A 184 -15.60 -7.85 2.13
CA ASP A 184 -15.92 -6.42 2.07
C ASP A 184 -14.82 -5.63 1.33
N LEU A 185 -13.56 -6.01 1.52
CA LEU A 185 -12.39 -5.43 0.85
C LEU A 185 -12.32 -5.83 -0.63
N ASP A 186 -12.84 -7.01 -0.99
CA ASP A 186 -12.88 -7.48 -2.39
C ASP A 186 -14.08 -6.97 -3.18
N ALA A 187 -15.18 -6.61 -2.51
CA ALA A 187 -16.36 -6.08 -3.17
C ALA A 187 -16.01 -4.85 -4.02
N PRO A 188 -16.56 -4.66 -5.24
CA PRO A 188 -16.32 -3.47 -6.04
C PRO A 188 -17.13 -2.26 -5.52
N GLY A 189 -16.74 -1.05 -5.94
CA GLY A 189 -17.50 0.18 -5.70
C GLY A 189 -17.58 0.61 -4.22
N PRO A 190 -18.70 1.25 -3.79
CA PRO A 190 -18.79 1.91 -2.48
C PRO A 190 -18.56 1.01 -1.26
N ARG A 191 -18.84 -0.29 -1.37
CA ARG A 191 -18.61 -1.25 -0.27
C ARG A 191 -17.12 -1.40 0.01
N ARG A 192 -16.27 -1.44 -1.03
CA ARG A 192 -14.80 -1.41 -0.90
C ARG A 192 -14.36 -0.19 -0.13
N ALA A 193 -14.76 0.99 -0.60
CA ALA A 193 -14.34 2.25 -0.03
C ALA A 193 -14.70 2.33 1.47
N GLN A 194 -15.89 1.88 1.84
CA GLN A 194 -16.30 1.83 3.24
C GLN A 194 -15.47 0.85 4.07
N ALA A 195 -15.11 -0.31 3.52
CA ALA A 195 -14.26 -1.29 4.19
C ALA A 195 -12.83 -0.74 4.45
N TYR A 196 -12.24 -0.08 3.44
CA TYR A 196 -10.94 0.59 3.61
C TYR A 196 -11.02 1.73 4.63
N ASP A 197 -12.09 2.53 4.62
CA ASP A 197 -12.30 3.59 5.62
C ASP A 197 -12.40 3.01 7.05
N GLN A 198 -13.11 1.88 7.24
CA GLN A 198 -13.20 1.20 8.53
C GLN A 198 -11.83 0.68 9.01
N ALA A 199 -11.09 0.01 8.13
CA ALA A 199 -9.74 -0.49 8.40
C ALA A 199 -8.77 0.64 8.78
N TRP A 200 -8.78 1.72 8.01
CA TRP A 200 -7.98 2.92 8.27
C TRP A 200 -8.31 3.57 9.60
N GLU A 201 -9.59 3.77 9.90
CA GLU A 201 -10.03 4.40 11.14
C GLU A 201 -9.69 3.53 12.37
N PHE A 202 -9.71 2.21 12.24
CA PHE A 202 -9.22 1.33 13.30
C PHE A 202 -7.71 1.51 13.52
N ALA A 203 -6.90 1.53 12.47
CA ALA A 203 -5.46 1.77 12.57
C ALA A 203 -5.17 3.15 13.20
N ARG A 204 -5.93 4.18 12.80
CA ARG A 204 -5.84 5.53 13.37
C ARG A 204 -6.20 5.56 14.85
N PHE A 205 -7.28 4.89 15.26
CA PHE A 205 -7.65 4.74 16.66
C PHE A 205 -6.53 4.10 17.49
N VAL A 206 -5.95 2.99 16.99
CA VAL A 206 -4.83 2.33 17.69
C VAL A 206 -3.62 3.27 17.80
N ALA A 207 -3.26 3.96 16.72
CA ALA A 207 -2.15 4.91 16.74
C ALA A 207 -2.40 6.09 17.69
N GLU A 208 -3.60 6.66 17.72
CA GLU A 208 -3.96 7.75 18.63
C GLU A 208 -3.97 7.30 20.10
N ARG A 209 -4.46 6.08 20.38
CA ARG A 209 -4.61 5.58 21.74
C ARG A 209 -3.32 4.99 22.33
N PHE A 210 -2.52 4.31 21.50
CA PHE A 210 -1.36 3.53 21.95
C PHE A 210 -0.03 3.98 21.31
N GLY A 211 -0.08 4.86 20.31
CA GLY A 211 1.10 5.34 19.58
C GLY A 211 1.39 4.55 18.30
N THR A 212 2.06 5.18 17.35
CA THR A 212 2.45 4.58 16.05
C THR A 212 3.39 3.40 16.20
N ALA A 213 4.30 3.44 17.18
CA ALA A 213 5.20 2.32 17.49
C ALA A 213 4.42 1.05 17.88
N LYS A 214 3.34 1.19 18.65
CA LYS A 214 2.48 0.07 19.03
C LYS A 214 1.62 -0.42 17.87
N LEU A 215 1.18 0.46 16.98
CA LEU A 215 0.52 0.04 15.73
C LEU A 215 1.46 -0.80 14.85
N ARG A 216 2.72 -0.38 14.69
CA ARG A 216 3.74 -1.16 13.96
C ARG A 216 4.03 -2.51 14.63
N GLU A 217 4.17 -2.54 15.96
CA GLU A 217 4.38 -3.78 16.71
C GLU A 217 3.19 -4.74 16.56
N LEU A 218 1.96 -4.20 16.57
CA LEU A 218 0.75 -4.99 16.34
C LEU A 218 0.73 -5.56 14.92
N TYR A 219 1.06 -4.74 13.91
CA TYR A 219 1.19 -5.20 12.52
C TYR A 219 2.18 -6.36 12.43
N LEU A 220 3.40 -6.22 12.95
CA LEU A 220 4.40 -7.28 12.88
C LEU A 220 3.95 -8.56 13.60
N THR A 221 3.27 -8.42 14.73
CA THR A 221 2.80 -9.57 15.55
C THR A 221 1.62 -10.31 14.93
N ALA A 222 0.73 -9.58 14.25
CA ALA A 222 -0.52 -10.11 13.70
C ALA A 222 -0.47 -10.38 12.18
N CYS A 223 0.51 -9.82 11.47
CA CYS A 223 0.66 -9.94 10.02
C CYS A 223 2.01 -10.51 9.58
N GLY A 224 3.01 -10.61 10.46
CA GLY A 224 4.34 -11.09 10.08
C GLY A 224 4.47 -12.61 9.89
N PRO A 225 5.62 -13.11 9.41
CA PRO A 225 5.87 -14.55 9.33
C PRO A 225 5.75 -15.20 10.72
N GLY A 226 4.94 -16.26 10.82
CA GLY A 226 4.66 -16.91 12.10
C GLY A 226 3.78 -16.09 13.05
N HIS A 227 3.00 -15.15 12.50
CA HIS A 227 2.07 -14.33 13.29
C HIS A 227 1.10 -15.17 14.12
N VAL A 228 0.56 -14.54 15.16
CA VAL A 228 -0.55 -15.08 15.94
C VAL A 228 -1.86 -14.41 15.54
N PRO A 229 -3.04 -15.04 15.78
CA PRO A 229 -4.31 -14.41 15.48
C PRO A 229 -4.50 -13.07 16.22
N PRO A 230 -5.28 -12.11 15.69
CA PRO A 230 -5.52 -10.82 16.33
C PRO A 230 -6.02 -10.92 17.78
N ALA A 231 -6.82 -11.94 18.10
CA ALA A 231 -7.31 -12.20 19.46
C ALA A 231 -6.18 -12.49 20.47
N VAL A 232 -5.00 -12.88 20.00
CA VAL A 232 -3.78 -13.10 20.81
C VAL A 232 -2.82 -11.92 20.68
N ALA A 233 -2.63 -11.40 19.46
CA ALA A 233 -1.71 -10.29 19.19
C ALA A 233 -2.11 -9.00 19.93
N VAL A 234 -3.41 -8.69 19.98
CA VAL A 234 -3.92 -7.47 20.61
C VAL A 234 -3.64 -7.42 22.12
N PRO A 235 -4.00 -8.45 22.93
CA PRO A 235 -3.60 -8.49 24.33
C PRO A 235 -2.09 -8.44 24.53
N LEU A 236 -1.33 -9.16 23.70
CA LEU A 236 0.13 -9.24 23.81
C LEU A 236 0.80 -7.87 23.61
N VAL A 237 0.34 -7.10 22.61
CA VAL A 237 0.98 -5.85 22.20
C VAL A 237 0.38 -4.63 22.90
N LEU A 238 -0.95 -4.56 23.00
CA LEU A 238 -1.69 -3.40 23.47
C LEU A 238 -2.15 -3.50 24.93
N GLY A 239 -2.10 -4.70 25.53
CA GLY A 239 -2.49 -4.92 26.93
C GLY A 239 -4.00 -4.83 27.19
N VAL A 240 -4.83 -4.95 26.15
CA VAL A 240 -6.31 -4.99 26.22
C VAL A 240 -6.84 -6.16 25.42
N ASP A 241 -8.03 -6.66 25.76
CA ASP A 241 -8.67 -7.72 24.98
C ASP A 241 -9.25 -7.18 23.67
N LEU A 242 -9.25 -7.98 22.60
CA LEU A 242 -9.77 -7.55 21.30
C LEU A 242 -11.25 -7.07 21.36
N PRO A 243 -12.18 -7.75 22.05
CA PRO A 243 -13.54 -7.23 22.21
C PRO A 243 -13.59 -5.87 22.92
N GLU A 244 -12.77 -5.65 23.94
CA GLU A 244 -12.67 -4.35 24.64
C GLU A 244 -12.11 -3.27 23.72
N LEU A 245 -11.07 -3.58 22.95
CA LEU A 245 -10.48 -2.67 21.96
C LEU A 245 -11.52 -2.23 20.93
N LEU A 246 -12.34 -3.16 20.44
CA LEU A 246 -13.39 -2.86 19.46
C LEU A 246 -14.48 -1.97 20.05
N VAL A 247 -14.89 -2.19 21.31
CA VAL A 247 -15.82 -1.28 22.00
C VAL A 247 -15.21 0.12 22.15
N GLY A 248 -13.92 0.21 22.49
CA GLY A 248 -13.20 1.49 22.57
C GLY A 248 -13.13 2.21 21.23
N TRP A 249 -12.89 1.48 20.14
CA TRP A 249 -12.89 2.04 18.78
C TRP A 249 -14.26 2.58 18.39
N GLN A 250 -15.33 1.83 18.68
CA GLN A 250 -16.72 2.27 18.43
C GLN A 250 -17.05 3.57 19.17
N GLN A 251 -16.59 3.71 20.42
CA GLN A 251 -16.76 4.92 21.21
C GLN A 251 -15.92 6.09 20.70
N TRP A 252 -14.71 5.83 20.20
CA TRP A 252 -13.85 6.88 19.63
C TRP A 252 -14.39 7.45 18.31
N ARG A 253 -15.15 6.64 17.54
CA ARG A 253 -15.81 7.06 16.29
C ARG A 253 -17.02 7.97 16.51
N GLY A 254 -17.74 7.80 17.61
CA GLY A 254 -19.02 8.47 17.92
C GLY A 254 -18.86 9.73 18.77
#